data_AF-A0A923P222-F1
#
_entry.id   AF-A0A923P222-F1
#
_cell.length_a   1.000
_cell.length_b   1.000
_cell.length_c   1.000
_cell.angle_alpha   90.00
_cell.angle_beta   90.00
_cell.angle_gamma   90.00
#
_symmetry.space_group_name_H-M   'P 1'
#
loop_
_entity.id
_entity.type
_entity.pdbx_description
1 polymer ?
#
loop_
_entity_poly.entity_id
_entity_poly.type
_entity_poly.pdbx_seq_one_letter_code
_entity_poly.pdbx_strand_id
1 'polypeptide(L)'
;MIQRLGPWLRFWGMFALSFLVATIVLIIAIWPSRDPGVVADLQAPECQEWRQLADDGGPYYYPEPGETCRGIRLFRYEQHQTLRTEADYDAFLLKEGARRALVSLGAWAAFSALMYALGLFARKVVVAMLNRSSRRTG
;
A
#
# COMPACT_ATOMS: atom_id res chain seq x y z
N MET A 1 18.41 26.37 -4.78
CA MET A 1 17.04 26.93 -4.60
C MET A 1 16.43 26.75 -3.20
N ILE A 2 16.97 25.88 -2.32
CA ILE A 2 16.42 25.59 -0.97
C ILE A 2 16.72 26.67 0.10
N GLN A 3 17.64 27.61 -0.16
CA GLN A 3 18.09 28.59 0.84
C GLN A 3 17.06 29.68 1.20
N ARG A 4 15.98 29.88 0.42
CA ARG A 4 14.92 30.88 0.71
C ARG A 4 13.74 30.34 1.51
N LEU A 5 13.73 29.06 1.87
CA LEU A 5 12.66 28.46 2.67
C LEU A 5 12.87 28.78 4.15
N GLY A 6 11.81 29.22 4.83
CA GLY A 6 11.88 29.47 6.28
C GLY A 6 12.29 28.21 7.07
N PRO A 7 12.90 28.34 8.26
CA PRO A 7 13.45 27.20 9.03
C PRO A 7 12.43 26.07 9.25
N TRP A 8 11.17 26.45 9.52
CA TRP A 8 10.06 25.53 9.66
C TRP A 8 9.80 24.69 8.40
N LEU A 9 9.79 25.32 7.22
CA LEU A 9 9.51 24.62 5.97
C LEU A 9 10.64 23.66 5.59
N ARG A 10 11.89 24.00 5.91
CA ARG A 10 13.06 23.13 5.69
C ARG A 10 13.01 21.89 6.58
N PHE A 11 12.72 22.08 7.88
CA PHE A 11 12.54 20.98 8.82
C PHE A 11 11.43 20.01 8.34
N TRP A 12 10.26 20.54 7.99
CA TRP A 12 9.16 19.71 7.48
C TRP A 12 9.46 19.04 6.16
N GLY A 13 10.12 19.72 5.23
CA GLY A 13 10.53 19.13 3.96
C GLY A 13 11.42 17.91 4.17
N MET A 14 12.40 18.00 5.07
CA MET A 14 13.28 16.87 5.39
C MET A 14 12.53 15.74 6.10
N PHE A 15 11.67 16.05 7.07
CA PHE A 15 10.88 15.06 7.80
C PHE A 15 9.89 14.32 6.89
N ALA A 16 9.18 15.04 6.02
CA ALA A 16 8.26 14.43 5.06
C ALA A 16 9.01 13.54 4.07
N LEU A 17 10.18 13.99 3.60
CA LEU A 17 11.03 13.21 2.70
C LEU A 17 11.56 11.93 3.35
N SER A 18 12.04 11.99 4.61
CA SER A 18 12.51 10.78 5.30
C SER A 18 11.37 9.77 5.49
N PHE A 19 10.18 10.26 5.81
CA PHE A 19 8.99 9.41 5.96
C PHE A 19 8.51 8.85 4.62
N LEU A 20 8.68 9.59 3.52
CA LEU A 20 8.40 9.10 2.17
C LEU A 20 9.34 7.94 1.81
N VAL A 21 10.63 8.05 2.11
CA VAL A 21 11.60 6.97 1.88
C VAL A 21 11.20 5.73 2.67
N ALA A 22 10.84 5.87 3.95
CA ALA A 22 10.35 4.75 4.75
C ALA A 22 9.07 4.11 4.16
N THR A 23 8.16 4.93 3.63
CA THR A 23 6.94 4.46 2.96
C THR A 23 7.27 3.67 1.69
N ILE A 24 8.24 4.15 0.89
CA ILE A 24 8.70 3.44 -0.32
C ILE A 24 9.33 2.09 0.05
N VAL A 25 10.17 2.05 1.08
CA VAL A 25 10.77 0.80 1.57
C VAL A 25 9.68 -0.19 2.01
N LEU A 26 8.66 0.28 2.72
CA LEU A 26 7.53 -0.55 3.13
C LEU A 26 6.77 -1.10 1.91
N ILE A 27 6.49 -0.27 0.90
CA ILE A 27 5.82 -0.70 -0.34
C ILE A 27 6.60 -1.81 -1.04
N ILE A 28 7.92 -1.69 -1.12
CA ILE A 28 8.79 -2.72 -1.71
C ILE A 28 8.75 -4.00 -0.88
N ALA A 29 8.80 -3.89 0.46
CA ALA A 29 8.81 -5.04 1.36
C ALA A 29 7.50 -5.84 1.35
N ILE A 30 6.36 -5.18 1.13
CA ILE A 30 5.03 -5.80 1.07
C ILE A 30 4.56 -6.04 -0.38
N TRP A 31 5.45 -5.88 -1.35
CA TRP A 31 5.10 -6.06 -2.76
C TRP A 31 4.66 -7.51 -2.98
N PRO A 32 3.49 -7.74 -3.62
CA PRO A 32 2.99 -9.09 -3.80
C PRO A 32 3.95 -9.88 -4.70
N SER A 33 4.41 -11.03 -4.22
CA SER A 33 5.29 -11.94 -4.95
C SER A 33 4.51 -13.12 -5.54
N ARG A 34 5.12 -13.80 -6.51
CA ARG A 34 4.55 -15.02 -7.08
C ARG A 34 4.53 -16.13 -6.03
N ASP A 35 3.38 -16.76 -5.87
CA ASP A 35 3.24 -18.01 -5.13
C ASP A 35 3.69 -19.18 -6.04
N PRO A 36 4.72 -19.96 -5.64
CA PRO A 36 5.21 -21.08 -6.43
C PRO A 36 4.14 -22.15 -6.68
N GLY A 37 3.18 -22.33 -5.77
CA GLY A 37 2.07 -23.29 -5.94
C GLY A 37 1.10 -22.86 -7.03
N VAL A 38 0.78 -21.56 -7.11
CA VAL A 38 -0.08 -21.02 -8.18
C VAL A 38 0.59 -21.17 -9.55
N VAL A 39 1.89 -20.86 -9.63
CA VAL A 39 2.65 -20.99 -10.88
C VAL A 39 2.74 -22.45 -11.32
N ALA A 40 3.03 -23.38 -10.41
CA ALA A 40 3.08 -24.80 -10.72
C ALA A 40 1.73 -25.30 -11.26
N ASP A 41 0.63 -24.92 -10.62
CA ASP A 41 -0.72 -25.29 -11.05
C ASP A 41 -1.11 -24.66 -12.39
N LEU A 42 -0.60 -23.46 -12.72
CA LEU A 42 -0.86 -22.82 -14.01
C LEU A 42 -0.18 -23.53 -15.17
N GLN A 43 0.96 -24.18 -14.91
CA GLN A 43 1.70 -24.99 -15.88
C GLN A 43 1.16 -26.43 -15.97
N ALA A 44 0.50 -26.91 -14.92
CA ALA A 44 -0.02 -28.28 -14.86
C ALA A 44 -1.19 -28.50 -15.86
N PRO A 45 -1.10 -29.51 -16.74
CA PRO A 45 -2.18 -29.83 -17.67
C PRO A 45 -3.46 -30.30 -16.97
N GLU A 46 -3.35 -31.03 -15.86
CA GLU A 46 -4.47 -31.49 -15.03
C GLU A 46 -5.29 -30.35 -14.41
N CYS A 47 -4.74 -29.14 -14.34
CA CYS A 47 -5.41 -27.96 -13.81
C CYS A 47 -6.08 -27.09 -14.89
N GLN A 48 -6.16 -27.57 -16.14
CA GLN A 48 -6.76 -26.82 -17.24
C GLN A 48 -8.23 -26.45 -16.99
N GLU A 49 -9.02 -27.34 -16.38
CA GLU A 49 -10.43 -27.07 -16.07
C GLU A 49 -10.57 -25.86 -15.15
N TRP A 50 -9.69 -25.73 -14.15
CA TRP A 50 -9.69 -24.61 -13.21
C TRP A 50 -9.39 -23.26 -13.86
N ARG A 51 -8.60 -23.27 -14.93
CA ARG A 51 -8.24 -22.07 -15.71
C ARG A 51 -9.36 -21.61 -16.65
N GLN A 52 -10.30 -22.49 -17.00
CA GLN A 52 -11.38 -22.21 -17.95
C GLN A 52 -12.72 -21.88 -17.29
N LEU A 53 -12.83 -22.06 -15.98
CA LEU A 53 -14.02 -21.69 -15.22
C LEU A 53 -14.32 -20.19 -15.37
N ALA A 54 -15.60 -19.83 -15.31
CA ALA A 54 -16.03 -18.43 -15.31
C ALA A 54 -15.55 -17.72 -14.04
N ASP A 55 -15.44 -16.39 -14.09
CA ASP A 55 -15.20 -15.53 -12.92
C ASP A 55 -16.44 -15.39 -12.02
N ASP A 56 -17.20 -16.49 -11.87
CA ASP A 56 -18.46 -16.55 -11.13
C ASP A 56 -18.27 -16.76 -9.62
N GLY A 57 -17.03 -16.73 -9.13
CA GLY A 57 -16.73 -16.94 -7.73
C GLY A 57 -16.92 -18.40 -7.31
N GLY A 58 -16.46 -19.33 -8.14
CA GLY A 58 -16.50 -20.78 -7.91
C GLY A 58 -15.94 -21.25 -6.54
N PRO A 59 -16.01 -22.57 -6.30
CA PRO A 59 -16.44 -23.21 -5.06
C PRO A 59 -16.10 -22.47 -3.76
N TYR A 60 -17.14 -22.21 -2.95
CA TYR A 60 -17.08 -21.55 -1.64
C TYR A 60 -16.32 -22.31 -0.54
N TYR A 61 -15.66 -23.42 -0.86
CA TYR A 61 -14.93 -24.20 0.13
C TYR A 61 -13.42 -23.98 -0.01
N TYR A 62 -12.78 -23.82 1.15
CA TYR A 62 -11.34 -23.66 1.24
C TYR A 62 -10.64 -24.96 0.82
N PRO A 63 -9.65 -24.93 -0.09
CA PRO A 63 -8.97 -26.14 -0.55
C PRO A 63 -8.10 -26.75 0.56
N GLU A 64 -8.23 -28.05 0.75
CA GLU A 64 -7.45 -28.78 1.76
C GLU A 64 -5.99 -28.95 1.32
N PRO A 65 -5.04 -29.04 2.28
CA PRO A 65 -3.66 -29.36 1.97
C PRO A 65 -3.54 -30.71 1.25
N GLY A 66 -2.84 -30.75 0.12
CA GLY A 66 -2.61 -31.98 -0.64
C GLY A 66 -3.59 -32.21 -1.80
N GLU A 67 -4.62 -31.37 -1.94
CA GLU A 67 -5.48 -31.41 -3.12
C GLU A 67 -4.72 -31.01 -4.40
N THR A 68 -5.11 -31.60 -5.53
CA THR A 68 -4.63 -31.19 -6.85
C THR A 68 -5.11 -29.77 -7.18
N CYS A 69 -4.26 -28.99 -7.85
CA CYS A 69 -4.55 -27.61 -8.25
C CYS A 69 -4.85 -26.66 -7.07
N ARG A 70 -4.28 -26.94 -5.89
CA ARG A 70 -4.54 -26.21 -4.65
C ARG A 70 -4.22 -24.72 -4.75
N GLY A 71 -3.12 -24.34 -5.37
CA GLY A 71 -2.68 -22.96 -5.54
C GLY A 71 -3.69 -22.13 -6.32
N ILE A 72 -4.10 -22.57 -7.52
CA ILE A 72 -5.11 -21.85 -8.31
C ILE A 72 -6.46 -21.79 -7.57
N ARG A 73 -6.84 -22.87 -6.89
CA ARG A 73 -8.09 -22.93 -6.12
C ARG A 73 -8.07 -21.99 -4.93
N LEU A 74 -6.96 -21.93 -4.20
CA LEU A 74 -6.77 -21.02 -3.07
C LEU A 74 -6.78 -19.57 -3.56
N PHE A 75 -6.07 -19.27 -4.65
CA PHE A 75 -6.08 -17.96 -5.28
C PHE A 75 -7.51 -17.54 -5.64
N ARG A 76 -8.28 -18.42 -6.28
CA ARG A 76 -9.67 -18.14 -6.63
C ARG A 76 -10.55 -17.92 -5.39
N TYR A 77 -10.38 -18.72 -4.34
CA TYR A 77 -11.12 -18.56 -3.10
C TYR A 77 -10.85 -17.20 -2.44
N GLU A 78 -9.59 -16.77 -2.41
CA GLU A 78 -9.19 -15.50 -1.76
C GLU A 78 -9.45 -14.26 -2.62
N GLN A 79 -9.25 -14.36 -3.93
CA GLN A 79 -9.27 -13.21 -4.86
C GLN A 79 -10.55 -13.15 -5.70
N HIS A 80 -11.38 -14.19 -5.68
CA HIS A 80 -12.59 -14.33 -6.51
C HIS A 80 -12.34 -14.09 -8.00
N GLN A 81 -11.17 -14.50 -8.50
CA GLN A 81 -10.75 -14.33 -9.90
C GLN A 81 -10.14 -15.62 -10.44
N THR A 82 -10.27 -15.80 -11.75
CA THR A 82 -9.71 -16.95 -12.47
C THR A 82 -8.43 -16.53 -13.17
N LEU A 83 -7.37 -17.30 -12.95
CA LEU A 83 -6.12 -17.15 -13.68
C LEU A 83 -6.12 -18.13 -14.85
N ARG A 84 -5.94 -17.64 -16.07
CA ARG A 84 -5.86 -18.49 -17.27
C ARG A 84 -4.41 -18.79 -17.63
N THR A 85 -3.54 -17.81 -17.45
CA THR A 85 -2.13 -17.87 -17.81
C THR A 85 -1.26 -17.24 -16.72
N GLU A 86 0.05 -17.51 -16.77
CA GLU A 86 1.01 -16.79 -15.92
C GLU A 86 1.03 -15.29 -16.17
N ALA A 87 0.81 -14.86 -17.42
CA ALA A 87 0.75 -13.45 -17.77
C ALA A 87 -0.43 -12.75 -17.06
N ASP A 88 -1.57 -13.43 -16.92
CA ASP A 88 -2.71 -12.90 -16.16
C ASP A 88 -2.38 -12.79 -14.67
N TYR A 89 -1.61 -13.74 -14.14
CA TYR A 89 -1.15 -13.70 -12.74
C TYR A 89 -0.18 -12.54 -12.50
N ASP A 90 0.78 -12.31 -13.40
CA ASP A 90 1.69 -11.16 -13.31
C ASP A 90 0.94 -9.83 -13.40
N ALA A 91 -0.03 -9.73 -14.32
CA ALA A 91 -0.87 -8.55 -14.46
C ALA A 91 -1.68 -8.30 -13.18
N PHE A 92 -2.20 -9.35 -12.54
CA PHE A 92 -2.88 -9.26 -11.25
C PHE A 92 -1.93 -8.74 -10.15
N LEU A 93 -0.75 -9.35 -10.00
CA LEU A 93 0.23 -8.94 -8.99
C LEU A 93 0.68 -7.49 -9.18
N LEU A 94 0.88 -7.07 -10.42
CA LEU A 94 1.24 -5.70 -10.76
C LEU A 94 0.10 -4.72 -10.44
N LYS A 95 -1.15 -5.06 -10.78
CA LYS A 95 -2.32 -4.24 -10.48
C LYS A 95 -2.53 -4.09 -8.97
N GLU A 96 -2.43 -5.19 -8.23
CA GLU A 96 -2.60 -5.20 -6.77
C GLU A 96 -1.44 -4.47 -6.07
N GLY A 97 -0.20 -4.69 -6.51
CA GLY A 97 0.97 -3.96 -6.03
C GLY A 97 0.85 -2.45 -6.28
N ALA A 98 0.45 -2.05 -7.49
CA ALA A 98 0.21 -0.64 -7.83
C ALA A 98 -0.91 -0.03 -6.98
N ARG A 99 -2.01 -0.76 -6.76
CA ARG A 99 -3.12 -0.32 -5.90
C ARG A 99 -2.65 -0.07 -4.47
N ARG A 100 -1.90 -1.02 -3.89
CA ARG A 100 -1.34 -0.90 -2.52
C ARG A 100 -0.35 0.25 -2.41
N ALA A 101 0.48 0.45 -3.44
CA ALA A 101 1.42 1.57 -3.50
C ALA A 101 0.68 2.92 -3.54
N LEU A 102 -0.35 3.05 -4.37
CA LEU A 102 -1.17 4.26 -4.46
C LEU A 102 -1.87 4.58 -3.15
N VAL A 103 -2.46 3.58 -2.49
CA VAL A 103 -3.10 3.76 -1.17
C VAL A 103 -2.09 4.20 -0.12
N SER A 104 -0.92 3.56 -0.07
CA SER A 104 0.15 3.89 0.89
C SER A 104 0.70 5.30 0.68
N LEU A 105 0.94 5.70 -0.58
CA LEU A 105 1.41 7.04 -0.92
C LEU A 105 0.34 8.10 -0.65
N GLY A 106 -0.94 7.78 -0.93
CA GLY A 106 -2.07 8.65 -0.59
C GLY A 106 -2.19 8.87 0.92
N ALA A 107 -2.06 7.80 1.71
CA ALA A 107 -2.06 7.88 3.17
C ALA A 107 -0.89 8.71 3.69
N TRP A 108 0.32 8.50 3.15
CA TRP A 108 1.50 9.31 3.48
C TRP A 108 1.27 10.80 3.19
N ALA A 109 0.71 11.13 2.02
CA ALA A 109 0.47 12.50 1.62
C ALA A 109 -0.57 13.17 2.53
N ALA A 110 -1.68 12.47 2.82
CA ALA A 110 -2.73 12.95 3.72
C ALA A 110 -2.20 13.19 5.14
N PHE A 111 -1.44 12.22 5.68
CA PHE A 111 -0.83 12.34 7.00
C PHE A 111 0.18 13.50 7.06
N SER A 112 1.03 13.63 6.04
CA SER A 112 2.01 14.71 5.96
C SER A 112 1.34 16.10 5.91
N ALA A 113 0.26 16.24 5.14
CA ALA A 113 -0.51 17.48 5.07
C ALA A 113 -1.19 17.82 6.40
N LEU A 114 -1.80 16.82 7.07
CA LEU A 114 -2.41 16.98 8.38
C LEU A 114 -1.39 17.43 9.43
N MET A 115 -0.24 16.77 9.50
CA MET A 115 0.83 17.10 10.45
C MET A 115 1.41 18.49 10.21
N TYR A 116 1.59 18.88 8.94
CA TYR A 116 2.00 20.23 8.58
C TYR A 116 1.00 21.29 9.08
N ALA A 117 -0.30 21.06 8.87
CA ALA A 117 -1.37 21.95 9.32
C ALA A 117 -1.42 22.06 10.86
N LEU A 118 -1.31 20.94 11.56
CA LEU A 118 -1.25 20.90 13.03
C LEU A 118 -0.07 21.70 13.58
N GLY A 119 1.11 21.58 12.96
CA GLY A 119 2.27 22.34 13.41
C GLY A 119 2.14 23.86 13.17
N LEU A 120 1.47 24.28 12.09
CA LEU A 120 1.12 25.70 11.89
C LEU A 120 0.15 26.20 12.96
N PHE A 121 -0.85 25.39 13.32
CA PHE A 121 -1.80 25.72 14.36
C PHE A 121 -1.11 25.85 15.73
N ALA A 122 -0.28 24.88 16.11
CA ALA A 122 0.49 24.90 17.35
C ALA A 122 1.37 26.16 17.45
N ARG A 123 2.03 26.55 16.35
CA ARG A 123 2.82 27.80 16.30
C ARG A 123 1.97 29.03 16.60
N LYS A 124 0.75 29.13 16.04
CA LYS A 124 -0.17 30.26 16.30
C LYS A 124 -0.57 30.31 17.77
N VAL A 125 -0.87 29.16 18.38
CA VAL A 125 -1.25 29.06 19.79
C VAL A 125 -0.11 29.50 20.71
N VAL A 126 1.12 29.02 20.46
CA VAL A 126 2.30 29.40 21.26
C VAL A 126 2.57 30.90 21.17
N VAL A 127 2.52 31.49 19.97
CA VAL A 127 2.70 32.94 19.79
C VAL A 127 1.62 33.73 20.53
N ALA A 128 0.35 33.28 20.46
CA ALA A 128 -0.74 33.93 21.20
C ALA A 128 -0.54 33.86 22.71
N MET A 129 -0.08 32.71 23.25
CA MET A 129 0.23 32.56 24.68
C MET A 129 1.39 33.46 25.12
N LEU A 130 2.49 33.51 24.35
CA LEU A 130 3.64 34.36 24.64
C LEU A 130 3.27 35.85 24.65
N ASN A 131 2.50 36.30 23.67
CA ASN A 131 2.01 37.70 23.63
C ASN A 131 1.08 38.02 24.80
N ARG A 132 0.26 37.06 25.25
CA ARG A 132 -0.62 37.23 26.41
C ARG A 132 0.15 37.28 27.73
N SER A 133 1.22 36.49 27.85
CA SER A 133 2.14 36.51 28.99
C SER A 133 2.87 37.85 29.10
N SER A 134 3.44 38.34 27.99
CA SER A 134 4.16 39.61 27.93
C SER A 134 3.30 40.82 28.34
N ARG A 135 2.01 40.85 27.96
CA ARG A 135 1.06 41.90 28.40
C ARG A 135 0.67 41.83 29.87
N ARG A 136 0.94 40.73 30.56
CA ARG A 136 0.62 40.56 31.99
C ARG A 136 1.77 40.98 32.90
N THR A 137 2.99 41.05 32.37
CA THR A 137 4.22 41.33 33.11
C THR A 137 4.78 42.74 32.89
N GLY A 138 4.20 43.52 31.98
CA GLY A 138 4.49 44.94 31.76
C GLY A 138 3.28 45.77 32.12
#